data_AF-A0A7S2BMQ9-F1
#
_entry.id   AF-A0A7S2BMQ9-F1
#
_cell.length_a   1.000
_cell.length_b   1.000
_cell.length_c   1.000
_cell.angle_alpha   90.00
_cell.angle_beta   90.00
_cell.angle_gamma   90.00
#
_symmetry.space_group_name_H-M   'P 1'
#
loop_
_entity.id
_entity.type
_entity.pdbx_description
1 polymer ?
#
loop_
_entity_poly.entity_id
_entity_poly.type
_entity_poly.pdbx_seq_one_letter_code
_entity_poly.pdbx_strand_id
1 'polypeptide(L)'
;MPSPSPSLQVSRREFEKIYTRLGIKLYPENEVGESFYNEYIPPVVRHLEEIGLVVHDTSGAKLIWPKGTKQEHPLMLVKSDGGYNYDSTDMAAIWYRLLEKQADWLLYVVDARQGSHFELIFAAAVDAGFTKPSTRLDHVGFGTINGTDGKPYKTRSGDIVRLADLLDTAVTNMMNGTFDEEKGAYESWKCVGKATKELEAELSAKGPELVNPQLAEALKSKTTFEEEEWATFKVSGHL
;
A
#
# COMPACT_ATOMS: atom_id res chain seq x y z
N MET A 1 -14.54 -0.05 19.33
CA MET A 1 -14.55 0.52 17.96
C MET A 1 -15.98 0.93 17.62
N PRO A 2 -16.22 2.15 17.13
CA PRO A 2 -17.53 2.53 16.59
C PRO A 2 -17.88 1.65 15.39
N SER A 3 -19.18 1.35 15.22
CA SER A 3 -19.66 0.56 14.09
C SER A 3 -19.45 1.31 12.77
N PRO A 4 -18.91 0.67 11.72
CA PRO A 4 -18.69 1.32 10.43
C PRO A 4 -20.01 1.80 9.81
N SER A 5 -19.97 2.93 9.09
CA SER A 5 -21.14 3.51 8.43
C SER A 5 -21.77 2.54 7.41
N PRO A 6 -23.08 2.64 7.13
CA PRO A 6 -23.75 1.76 6.15
C PRO A 6 -23.11 1.79 4.75
N SER A 7 -22.61 2.94 4.30
CA SER A 7 -21.93 3.08 3.01
C SER A 7 -20.57 2.37 2.97
N LEU A 8 -19.84 2.37 4.09
CA LEU A 8 -18.58 1.64 4.21
C LEU A 8 -18.81 0.12 4.18
N GLN A 9 -19.88 -0.36 4.81
CA GLN A 9 -20.26 -1.78 4.80
C GLN A 9 -20.62 -2.28 3.39
N VAL A 10 -21.37 -1.50 2.61
CA VAL A 10 -21.70 -1.83 1.21
C VAL A 10 -20.43 -1.89 0.35
N SER A 11 -19.53 -0.91 0.49
CA SER A 11 -18.27 -0.88 -0.26
C SER A 11 -17.38 -2.07 0.11
N ARG A 12 -17.25 -2.38 1.40
CA ARG A 12 -16.49 -3.54 1.90
C ARG A 12 -17.00 -4.85 1.30
N ARG A 13 -18.32 -5.03 1.20
CA ARG A 13 -18.91 -6.25 0.61
C ARG A 13 -18.55 -6.41 -0.87
N GLU A 14 -18.45 -5.33 -1.63
CA GLU A 14 -18.04 -5.39 -3.04
C GLU A 14 -16.54 -5.67 -3.19
N PHE A 15 -15.69 -5.09 -2.33
CA PHE A 15 -14.26 -5.40 -2.31
C PHE A 15 -13.98 -6.85 -1.91
N GLU A 16 -14.72 -7.39 -0.93
CA GLU A 16 -14.56 -8.78 -0.48
C GLU A 16 -14.77 -9.79 -1.61
N LYS A 17 -15.71 -9.53 -2.54
CA LYS A 17 -15.89 -10.38 -3.72
C LYS A 17 -14.64 -10.39 -4.60
N ILE A 18 -14.00 -9.24 -4.77
CA ILE A 18 -12.77 -9.10 -5.55
C ILE A 18 -11.61 -9.81 -4.83
N TYR A 19 -11.46 -9.59 -3.52
CA TYR A 19 -10.41 -10.24 -2.73
C TYR A 19 -10.54 -11.76 -2.73
N THR A 20 -11.77 -12.28 -2.57
CA THR A 20 -12.05 -13.71 -2.64
C THR A 20 -11.63 -14.30 -3.98
N ARG A 21 -11.97 -13.63 -5.10
CA ARG A 21 -11.59 -14.07 -6.46
C ARG A 21 -10.07 -14.10 -6.67
N LEU A 22 -9.35 -13.18 -6.04
CA LEU A 22 -7.90 -13.07 -6.14
C LEU A 22 -7.17 -13.91 -5.08
N GLY A 23 -7.89 -14.61 -4.19
CA GLY A 23 -7.27 -15.35 -3.09
C GLY A 23 -6.61 -14.48 -2.03
N ILE A 24 -6.98 -13.21 -2.01
CA ILE A 24 -6.46 -12.23 -1.04
C ILE A 24 -7.24 -12.40 0.25
N LYS A 25 -6.51 -12.61 1.35
CA LYS A 25 -7.08 -12.64 2.70
C LYS A 25 -6.77 -11.34 3.42
N LEU A 26 -7.77 -10.46 3.49
CA LEU A 26 -7.75 -9.31 4.39
C LEU A 26 -8.65 -9.63 5.58
N TYR A 27 -8.04 -9.84 6.73
CA TYR A 27 -8.79 -10.09 7.95
C TYR A 27 -9.45 -8.78 8.42
N PRO A 28 -10.74 -8.75 8.77
CA PRO A 28 -11.45 -7.53 9.16
C PRO A 28 -10.79 -6.75 10.30
N GLU A 29 -10.13 -7.45 11.23
CA GLU A 29 -9.35 -6.88 12.33
C GLU A 29 -8.09 -6.13 11.89
N ASN A 30 -7.60 -6.39 10.67
CA ASN A 30 -6.43 -5.75 10.08
C ASN A 30 -6.81 -4.62 9.10
N GLU A 31 -8.10 -4.43 8.82
CA GLU A 31 -8.59 -3.34 7.98
C GLU A 31 -8.68 -2.04 8.80
N VAL A 32 -7.60 -1.27 8.77
CA VAL A 32 -7.48 -0.01 9.51
C VAL A 32 -7.42 1.17 8.55
N GLY A 33 -8.55 1.87 8.37
CA GLY A 33 -8.66 3.06 7.53
C GLY A 33 -8.12 4.34 8.19
N GLU A 34 -7.98 5.41 7.41
CA GLU A 34 -7.42 6.69 7.86
C GLU A 34 -8.11 7.26 9.10
N SER A 35 -9.44 7.13 9.18
CA SER A 35 -10.24 7.67 10.29
C SER A 35 -9.89 7.08 11.64
N PHE A 36 -9.30 5.87 11.68
CA PHE A 36 -8.77 5.27 12.90
C PHE A 36 -7.68 6.14 13.53
N TYR A 37 -6.86 6.79 12.70
CA TYR A 37 -5.71 7.58 13.16
C TYR A 37 -6.09 8.98 13.64
N ASN A 38 -7.31 9.45 13.38
CA ASN A 38 -7.75 10.81 13.72
C ASN A 38 -7.55 11.16 15.21
N GLU A 39 -7.78 10.21 16.11
CA GLU A 39 -7.60 10.41 17.56
C GLU A 39 -6.12 10.44 17.96
N TYR A 40 -5.24 9.85 17.15
CA TYR A 40 -3.79 9.79 17.38
C TYR A 40 -3.03 10.96 16.76
N ILE A 41 -3.59 11.65 15.75
CA ILE A 41 -2.92 12.79 15.12
C ILE A 41 -2.60 13.91 16.15
N PRO A 42 -3.56 14.43 16.96
CA PRO A 42 -3.24 15.48 17.91
C PRO A 42 -2.14 15.14 18.94
N PRO A 43 -2.13 13.96 19.60
CA PRO A 43 -1.06 13.61 20.53
C PRO A 43 0.29 13.38 19.84
N VAL A 44 0.32 12.78 18.64
CA VAL A 44 1.56 12.59 17.88
C VAL A 44 2.17 13.93 17.47
N VAL A 45 1.37 14.86 16.93
CA VAL A 45 1.85 16.21 16.59
C VAL A 45 2.41 16.93 17.81
N ARG A 46 1.70 16.88 18.95
CA ARG A 46 2.16 17.49 20.20
C ARG A 46 3.50 16.92 20.66
N HIS A 47 3.65 15.60 20.62
CA HIS A 47 4.90 14.95 20.98
C HIS A 47 6.06 15.41 20.09
N LEU A 48 5.85 15.50 18.77
CA LEU A 48 6.84 15.99 17.81
C LEU A 48 7.23 17.46 18.07
N GLU A 49 6.29 18.29 18.54
CA GLU A 49 6.57 19.66 19.01
C GLU A 49 7.41 19.66 20.29
N GLU A 50 7.06 18.82 21.28
CA GLU A 50 7.75 18.73 22.58
C GLU A 50 9.22 18.31 22.44
N ILE A 51 9.53 17.42 21.49
CA ILE A 51 10.92 17.01 21.19
C ILE A 51 11.66 17.97 20.25
N GLY A 52 11.00 19.06 19.82
CA GLY A 52 11.61 20.14 19.03
C GLY A 52 11.83 19.82 17.56
N LEU A 53 11.09 18.86 16.97
CA LEU A 53 11.19 18.56 15.54
C LEU A 53 10.31 19.45 14.66
N VAL A 54 9.25 20.02 15.24
CA VAL A 54 8.29 20.85 14.50
C VAL A 54 8.79 22.29 14.40
N VAL A 55 8.74 22.83 13.19
CA VAL A 55 8.99 24.24 12.88
C VAL A 55 7.70 24.87 12.36
N HIS A 56 7.45 26.10 12.74
CA HIS A 56 6.31 26.86 12.21
C HIS A 56 6.73 27.66 10.97
N ASP A 57 5.93 27.61 9.92
CA ASP A 57 6.09 28.53 8.79
C ASP A 57 5.56 29.93 9.15
N THR A 58 5.73 30.88 8.23
CA THR A 58 5.25 32.27 8.42
C THR A 58 3.72 32.38 8.51
N SER A 59 2.98 31.38 8.04
CA SER A 59 1.52 31.34 8.05
C SER A 59 0.94 30.58 9.25
N GLY A 60 1.79 29.97 10.08
CA GLY A 60 1.41 29.19 11.27
C GLY A 60 1.24 27.70 11.02
N ALA A 61 1.51 27.20 9.81
CA ALA A 61 1.56 25.77 9.52
C ALA A 61 2.70 25.09 10.28
N LYS A 62 2.48 23.84 10.68
CA LYS A 62 3.45 23.01 11.42
C LYS A 62 4.17 22.07 10.46
N LEU A 63 5.48 22.21 10.37
CA LEU A 63 6.33 21.52 9.40
C LEU A 63 7.38 20.67 10.10
N ILE A 64 7.78 19.56 9.48
CA ILE A 64 8.99 18.81 9.84
C ILE A 64 9.92 18.80 8.64
N TRP A 65 11.21 19.00 8.89
CA TRP A 65 12.30 18.88 7.92
C TRP A 65 13.16 17.67 8.29
N PRO A 66 12.84 16.48 7.77
CA PRO A 66 13.55 15.26 8.12
C PRO A 66 14.99 15.29 7.63
N LYS A 67 15.92 14.87 8.48
CA LYS A 67 17.35 14.81 8.18
C LYS A 67 17.67 13.63 7.27
N GLY A 68 18.75 13.77 6.49
CA GLY A 68 19.27 12.68 5.66
C GLY A 68 18.44 12.35 4.42
N THR A 69 17.44 13.17 4.10
CA THR A 69 16.64 13.03 2.88
C THR A 69 17.21 13.89 1.75
N LYS A 70 16.93 13.49 0.50
CA LYS A 70 17.25 14.31 -0.69
C LYS A 70 16.12 15.29 -1.05
N GLN A 71 15.03 15.26 -0.30
CA GLN A 71 13.82 16.01 -0.61
C GLN A 71 13.96 17.46 -0.16
N GLU A 72 13.66 18.40 -1.06
CA GLU A 72 13.75 19.84 -0.78
C GLU A 72 12.46 20.43 -0.20
N HIS A 73 11.50 19.57 0.18
CA HIS A 73 10.23 19.98 0.76
C HIS A 73 9.98 19.29 2.12
N PRO A 74 9.27 19.96 3.05
CA PRO A 74 8.97 19.41 4.35
C PRO A 74 7.75 18.48 4.32
N LEU A 75 7.52 17.78 5.42
CA LEU A 75 6.20 17.29 5.79
C LEU A 75 5.40 18.43 6.43
N MET A 76 4.13 18.57 6.07
CA MET A 76 3.21 19.54 6.67
C MET A 76 2.22 18.81 7.57
N LEU A 77 2.48 18.78 8.87
CA LEU A 77 1.64 18.08 9.84
C LEU A 77 0.33 18.79 10.14
N VAL A 78 0.31 20.12 10.09
CA VAL A 78 -0.90 20.91 10.33
C VAL A 78 -0.84 22.11 9.40
N LYS A 79 -1.90 22.32 8.62
CA LYS A 79 -2.07 23.49 7.78
C LYS A 79 -2.24 24.76 8.63
N SER A 80 -2.07 25.93 8.04
CA SER A 80 -2.28 27.22 8.71
C SER A 80 -3.72 27.44 9.22
N ASP A 81 -4.70 26.75 8.62
CA ASP A 81 -6.09 26.73 9.08
C ASP A 81 -6.36 25.75 10.24
N GLY A 82 -5.32 25.06 10.74
CA GLY A 82 -5.43 24.05 11.78
C GLY A 82 -5.86 22.66 11.29
N GLY A 83 -6.12 22.49 9.99
CA GLY A 83 -6.53 21.21 9.41
C GLY A 83 -5.38 20.22 9.24
N TYR A 84 -5.70 18.94 9.39
CA TYR A 84 -4.81 17.81 9.11
C TYR A 84 -4.89 17.37 7.64
N ASN A 85 -3.86 16.65 7.18
CA ASN A 85 -3.73 16.11 5.83
C ASN A 85 -3.13 14.69 5.87
N TYR A 86 -2.68 14.19 4.71
CA TYR A 86 -2.07 12.87 4.59
C TYR A 86 -0.78 12.74 5.40
N ASP A 87 0.07 13.78 5.46
CA ASP A 87 1.31 13.76 6.25
C ASP A 87 1.00 13.57 7.74
N SER A 88 -0.05 14.23 8.26
CA SER A 88 -0.50 14.06 9.64
C SER A 88 -0.92 12.61 9.90
N THR A 89 -1.73 12.05 9.00
CA THR A 89 -2.27 10.70 9.11
C THR A 89 -1.17 9.65 9.03
N ASP A 90 -0.24 9.78 8.08
CA ASP A 90 0.85 8.83 7.90
C ASP A 90 1.87 8.88 9.05
N MET A 91 2.13 10.07 9.60
CA MET A 91 2.94 10.19 10.83
C MET A 91 2.26 9.55 12.04
N ALA A 92 0.95 9.70 12.18
CA ALA A 92 0.20 9.01 13.23
C ALA A 92 0.17 7.49 13.01
N ALA A 93 0.05 7.05 11.76
CA ALA A 93 0.02 5.63 11.40
C ALA A 93 1.36 4.94 11.65
N ILE A 94 2.49 5.56 11.27
CA ILE A 94 3.81 4.98 11.52
C ILE A 94 4.13 4.95 13.02
N TRP A 95 3.78 6.00 13.76
CA TRP A 95 3.88 6.01 15.23
C TRP A 95 3.09 4.85 15.85
N TYR A 96 1.82 4.68 15.47
CA TYR A 96 0.97 3.62 15.99
C TYR A 96 1.55 2.24 15.69
N ARG A 97 2.01 2.02 14.46
CA ARG A 97 2.55 0.72 14.04
C ARG A 97 3.87 0.38 14.75
N LEU A 98 4.73 1.36 15.00
CA LEU A 98 6.02 1.13 15.65
C LEU A 98 5.91 1.09 17.18
N LEU A 99 5.09 1.94 17.80
CA LEU A 99 5.06 2.06 19.26
C LEU A 99 3.92 1.25 19.90
N GLU A 100 2.72 1.29 19.33
CA GLU A 100 1.56 0.56 19.87
C GLU A 100 1.55 -0.91 19.40
N LYS A 101 1.78 -1.15 18.10
CA LYS A 101 1.86 -2.50 17.55
C LYS A 101 3.24 -3.14 17.69
N GLN A 102 4.26 -2.37 18.07
CA GLN A 102 5.63 -2.85 18.26
C GLN A 102 6.18 -3.60 17.05
N ALA A 103 5.80 -3.18 15.84
CA ALA A 103 6.26 -3.83 14.62
C ALA A 103 7.77 -3.61 14.45
N ASP A 104 8.50 -4.69 14.17
CA ASP A 104 9.92 -4.62 13.84
C ASP A 104 10.16 -4.24 12.37
N TRP A 105 9.17 -4.48 11.50
CA TRP A 105 9.27 -4.19 10.08
C TRP A 105 7.93 -3.73 9.51
N LEU A 106 7.95 -2.60 8.80
CA LEU A 106 6.82 -2.08 8.05
C LEU A 106 7.11 -2.10 6.55
N LEU A 107 6.15 -2.67 5.81
CA LEU A 107 6.13 -2.73 4.35
C LEU A 107 4.97 -1.86 3.84
N TYR A 108 5.30 -0.79 3.12
CA TYR A 108 4.32 0.09 2.50
C TYR A 108 4.20 -0.24 1.01
N VAL A 109 3.21 -1.06 0.66
CA VAL A 109 2.94 -1.47 -0.72
C VAL A 109 2.00 -0.45 -1.38
N VAL A 110 2.58 0.54 -2.05
CA VAL A 110 1.87 1.70 -2.63
C VAL A 110 2.52 2.11 -3.96
N ASP A 111 1.89 3.02 -4.69
CA ASP A 111 2.40 3.50 -5.98
C ASP A 111 3.84 4.05 -5.85
N ALA A 112 4.72 3.71 -6.79
CA ALA A 112 6.13 4.12 -6.79
C ALA A 112 6.30 5.66 -6.76
N ARG A 113 5.34 6.42 -7.31
CA ARG A 113 5.35 7.89 -7.31
C ARG A 113 5.21 8.50 -5.92
N GLN A 114 4.78 7.72 -4.92
CA GLN A 114 4.74 8.16 -3.51
C GLN A 114 6.07 7.94 -2.78
N GLY A 115 7.12 7.48 -3.46
CA GLY A 115 8.41 7.19 -2.83
C GLY A 115 9.02 8.38 -2.10
N SER A 116 8.98 9.58 -2.67
CA SER A 116 9.50 10.79 -2.01
C SER A 116 8.77 11.12 -0.70
N HIS A 117 7.45 10.89 -0.67
CA HIS A 117 6.65 11.07 0.54
C HIS A 117 7.04 10.07 1.64
N PHE A 118 7.17 8.79 1.28
CA PHE A 118 7.56 7.77 2.25
C PHE A 118 9.01 7.91 2.72
N GLU A 119 9.93 8.40 1.86
CA GLU A 119 11.29 8.78 2.27
C GLU A 119 11.24 9.82 3.41
N LEU A 120 10.41 10.86 3.27
CA LEU A 120 10.23 11.88 4.30
C LEU A 120 9.62 11.31 5.58
N ILE A 121 8.54 10.52 5.47
CA ILE A 121 7.86 9.91 6.61
C ILE A 121 8.81 8.99 7.40
N PHE A 122 9.60 8.16 6.70
CA PHE A 122 10.55 7.26 7.35
C PHE A 122 11.67 8.01 8.05
N ALA A 123 12.25 9.02 7.39
CA ALA A 123 13.26 9.88 8.00
C ALA A 123 12.70 10.63 9.22
N ALA A 124 11.47 11.14 9.14
CA ALA A 124 10.81 11.80 10.27
C ALA A 124 10.58 10.85 11.44
N ALA A 125 10.22 9.59 11.19
CA ALA A 125 10.07 8.58 12.22
C ALA A 125 11.40 8.22 12.89
N VAL A 126 12.51 8.24 12.15
CA VAL A 126 13.86 8.07 12.70
C VAL A 126 14.24 9.27 13.57
N ASP A 127 14.07 10.49 13.05
CA ASP A 127 14.37 11.73 13.78
C ASP A 127 13.54 11.84 15.08
N ALA A 128 12.29 11.37 15.05
CA ALA A 128 11.39 11.34 16.19
C ALA A 128 11.71 10.25 17.22
N GLY A 129 12.69 9.39 16.94
CA GLY A 129 13.06 8.28 17.82
C GLY A 129 12.00 7.18 17.90
N PHE A 130 11.10 7.08 16.91
CA PHE A 130 10.09 6.02 16.87
C PHE A 130 10.68 4.66 16.47
N THR A 131 11.86 4.68 15.88
CA THR A 131 12.54 3.48 15.38
C THR A 131 13.60 2.97 16.37
N LYS A 132 13.82 1.67 16.36
CA LYS A 132 14.97 1.00 16.98
C LYS A 132 16.04 0.77 15.91
N PRO A 133 17.32 0.51 16.28
CA PRO A 133 18.35 0.16 15.31
C PRO A 133 18.01 -1.06 14.41
N SER A 134 17.15 -1.95 14.89
CA SER A 134 16.67 -3.12 14.14
C SER A 134 15.39 -2.88 13.34
N THR A 135 14.75 -1.71 13.49
CA THR A 135 13.50 -1.39 12.80
C THR A 135 13.75 -1.25 11.30
N ARG A 136 12.88 -1.86 10.50
CA ARG A 136 12.92 -1.78 9.04
C ARG A 136 11.68 -1.07 8.51
N LEU A 137 11.88 -0.17 7.56
CA LEU A 137 10.83 0.60 6.90
C LEU A 137 11.10 0.54 5.40
N ASP A 138 10.26 -0.19 4.66
CA ASP A 138 10.42 -0.31 3.21
C ASP A 138 9.17 0.19 2.48
N HIS A 139 9.42 1.02 1.47
CA HIS A 139 8.43 1.37 0.46
C HIS A 139 8.54 0.37 -0.69
N VAL A 140 7.50 -0.43 -0.88
CA VAL A 140 7.40 -1.40 -1.98
C VAL A 140 6.55 -0.76 -3.06
N GLY A 141 7.22 0.01 -3.93
CA GLY A 141 6.62 0.73 -5.04
C GLY A 141 6.07 -0.21 -6.12
N PHE A 142 4.84 0.02 -6.58
CA PHE A 142 4.34 -0.56 -7.82
C PHE A 142 4.10 0.50 -8.91
N GLY A 143 4.32 0.13 -10.17
CA GLY A 143 4.17 1.02 -11.32
C GLY A 143 2.73 1.21 -11.79
N THR A 144 2.54 1.98 -12.87
CA THR A 144 1.21 2.18 -13.45
C THR A 144 0.78 0.99 -14.32
N ILE A 145 -0.52 0.66 -14.28
CA ILE A 145 -1.10 -0.26 -15.24
C ILE A 145 -1.23 0.48 -16.56
N ASN A 146 -0.45 0.08 -17.57
CA ASN A 146 -0.42 0.71 -18.89
C ASN A 146 -1.18 -0.12 -19.93
N GLY A 147 -1.77 0.55 -20.92
CA GLY A 147 -2.36 -0.08 -22.09
C GLY A 147 -1.34 -0.49 -23.14
N THR A 148 -1.82 -1.09 -24.22
CA THR A 148 -1.00 -1.55 -25.34
C THR A 148 -0.27 -0.42 -26.06
N ASP A 149 -0.65 0.83 -25.81
CA ASP A 149 -0.02 2.05 -26.32
C ASP A 149 1.03 2.64 -25.37
N GLY A 150 1.33 1.96 -24.24
CA GLY A 150 2.29 2.40 -23.23
C GLY A 150 1.80 3.54 -22.33
N LYS A 151 0.55 3.99 -22.49
CA LYS A 151 -0.07 5.04 -21.66
C LYS A 151 -0.87 4.42 -20.52
N PRO A 152 -1.20 5.19 -19.45
CA PRO A 152 -2.05 4.68 -18.38
C PRO A 152 -3.33 4.06 -18.93
N TYR A 153 -3.65 2.85 -18.48
CA TYR A 153 -4.75 2.05 -18.99
C TYR A 153 -6.08 2.78 -18.81
N LYS A 154 -6.76 3.05 -19.93
CA LYS A 154 -8.08 3.70 -19.96
C LYS A 154 -9.03 2.86 -20.79
N THR A 155 -10.31 2.85 -20.42
CA THR A 155 -11.35 2.31 -21.31
C THR A 155 -11.42 3.11 -22.61
N ARG A 156 -11.98 2.53 -23.68
CA ARG A 156 -12.25 3.24 -24.95
C ARG A 156 -13.18 4.45 -24.78
N SER A 157 -14.00 4.49 -23.72
CA SER A 157 -14.86 5.61 -23.36
C SER A 157 -14.19 6.68 -22.48
N GLY A 158 -13.00 6.40 -21.94
CA GLY A 158 -12.30 7.26 -20.98
C GLY A 158 -12.72 7.07 -19.52
N ASP A 159 -13.66 6.17 -19.25
CA ASP A 159 -14.11 5.80 -17.90
C ASP A 159 -13.06 4.96 -17.15
N ILE A 160 -13.10 5.04 -15.82
CA ILE A 160 -12.31 4.19 -14.91
C ILE A 160 -12.76 2.73 -15.09
N VAL A 161 -11.81 1.87 -15.45
CA VAL A 161 -12.05 0.42 -15.55
C VAL A 161 -12.28 -0.13 -14.15
N ARG A 162 -13.41 -0.78 -13.90
CA ARG A 162 -13.61 -1.51 -12.64
C ARG A 162 -12.78 -2.78 -12.66
N LEU A 163 -12.09 -3.06 -11.55
CA LEU A 163 -11.30 -4.27 -11.39
C LEU A 163 -12.15 -5.55 -11.56
N ALA A 164 -13.41 -5.54 -11.13
CA ALA A 164 -14.33 -6.67 -11.35
C ALA A 164 -14.55 -6.96 -12.85
N ASP A 165 -14.88 -5.93 -13.64
CA ASP A 165 -15.09 -6.05 -15.10
C ASP A 165 -13.81 -6.51 -15.82
N LEU A 166 -12.65 -6.10 -15.29
CA LEU A 166 -11.34 -6.49 -15.78
C LEU A 166 -11.07 -7.99 -15.58
N LEU A 167 -11.36 -8.51 -14.38
CA LEU A 167 -11.23 -9.93 -14.06
C LEU A 167 -12.22 -10.78 -14.87
N ASP A 168 -13.45 -10.31 -15.08
CA ASP A 168 -14.46 -11.00 -15.90
C ASP A 168 -14.04 -11.10 -17.36
N THR A 169 -13.49 -10.00 -17.90
CA THR A 169 -12.93 -9.96 -19.25
C THR A 169 -11.74 -10.93 -19.39
N ALA A 170 -10.87 -10.99 -18.38
CA ALA A 170 -9.72 -11.89 -18.38
C ALA A 170 -10.15 -13.37 -18.40
N VAL A 171 -11.13 -13.74 -17.57
CA VAL A 171 -11.70 -15.10 -17.55
C VAL A 171 -12.37 -15.43 -18.89
N THR A 172 -13.20 -14.52 -19.42
CA THR A 172 -13.92 -14.72 -20.68
C THR A 172 -12.97 -14.95 -21.86
N ASN A 173 -11.93 -14.12 -21.99
CA ASN A 173 -10.94 -14.25 -23.04
C ASN A 173 -10.14 -15.56 -22.92
N MET A 174 -9.90 -16.05 -21.69
CA MET A 174 -9.21 -17.32 -21.45
C MET A 174 -10.10 -18.50 -21.87
N MET A 175 -11.39 -18.45 -21.54
CA MET A 175 -12.36 -19.48 -21.92
C MET A 175 -12.59 -19.54 -23.43
N ASN A 176 -12.56 -18.39 -24.11
CA ASN A 176 -12.80 -18.30 -25.54
C ASN A 176 -11.54 -18.56 -26.40
N GLY A 177 -10.37 -18.72 -25.79
CA GLY A 177 -9.11 -18.92 -26.51
C GLY A 177 -8.69 -17.72 -27.37
N THR A 178 -9.21 -16.52 -27.10
CA THR A 178 -9.03 -15.30 -27.91
C THR A 178 -7.88 -14.41 -27.43
N PHE A 179 -6.94 -14.95 -26.65
CA PHE A 179 -5.77 -14.19 -26.19
C PHE A 179 -4.63 -14.25 -27.22
N ASP A 180 -4.19 -13.06 -27.63
CA ASP A 180 -3.06 -12.84 -28.54
C ASP A 180 -1.74 -12.88 -27.76
N GLU A 181 -0.93 -13.92 -27.98
CA GLU A 181 0.31 -14.18 -27.23
C GLU A 181 1.40 -13.12 -27.47
N GLU A 182 1.30 -12.34 -28.55
CA GLU A 182 2.34 -11.39 -28.97
C GLU A 182 2.26 -10.03 -28.27
N LYS A 183 1.16 -9.71 -27.55
CA LYS A 183 1.02 -8.43 -26.86
C LYS A 183 1.41 -8.58 -25.39
N GLY A 184 2.45 -7.89 -24.94
CA GLY A 184 3.07 -7.96 -23.59
C GLY A 184 2.15 -7.82 -22.36
N ALA A 185 0.87 -7.53 -22.58
CA ALA A 185 -0.22 -7.84 -21.69
C ALA A 185 -0.23 -9.32 -21.22
N TYR A 186 0.19 -10.26 -22.08
CA TYR A 186 0.11 -11.70 -21.91
C TYR A 186 0.68 -12.22 -20.57
N GLU A 187 1.86 -11.77 -20.12
CA GLU A 187 2.46 -12.28 -18.87
C GLU A 187 1.72 -11.81 -17.60
N SER A 188 1.28 -10.55 -17.57
CA SER A 188 0.45 -10.00 -16.49
C SER A 188 -0.96 -10.62 -16.45
N TRP A 189 -1.51 -11.04 -17.59
CA TRP A 189 -2.81 -11.73 -17.65
C TRP A 189 -2.69 -13.23 -17.36
N LYS A 190 -1.58 -13.87 -17.71
CA LYS A 190 -1.29 -15.27 -17.39
C LYS A 190 -1.14 -15.46 -15.89
N CYS A 191 -0.48 -14.55 -15.18
CA CYS A 191 -0.31 -14.66 -13.73
C CYS A 191 -1.64 -14.51 -12.99
N VAL A 192 -2.51 -13.57 -13.40
CA VAL A 192 -3.85 -13.40 -12.81
C VAL A 192 -4.77 -14.57 -13.16
N GLY A 193 -4.88 -14.97 -14.43
CA GLY A 193 -5.76 -16.07 -14.84
C GLY A 193 -5.34 -17.45 -14.32
N LYS A 194 -4.02 -17.72 -14.26
CA LYS A 194 -3.47 -18.93 -13.67
C LYS A 194 -3.68 -18.96 -12.16
N ALA A 195 -3.42 -17.84 -11.46
CA ALA A 195 -3.69 -17.73 -10.03
C ALA A 195 -5.16 -18.02 -9.73
N THR A 196 -6.11 -17.39 -10.42
CA THR A 196 -7.55 -17.61 -10.19
C THR A 196 -7.98 -19.07 -10.39
N LYS A 197 -7.47 -19.73 -11.45
CA LYS A 197 -7.85 -21.13 -11.76
C LYS A 197 -7.18 -22.14 -10.81
N GLU A 198 -5.94 -21.89 -10.41
CA GLU A 198 -5.25 -22.69 -9.38
C GLU A 198 -5.91 -22.50 -8.01
N LEU A 199 -6.35 -21.28 -7.70
CA LEU A 199 -7.11 -20.95 -6.50
C LEU A 199 -8.47 -21.65 -6.45
N GLU A 200 -9.22 -21.66 -7.55
CA GLU A 200 -10.51 -22.36 -7.66
C GLU A 200 -10.34 -23.87 -7.47
N ALA A 201 -9.24 -24.44 -7.98
CA ALA A 201 -8.91 -25.85 -7.80
C ALA A 201 -8.43 -26.18 -6.37
N GLU A 202 -7.66 -25.29 -5.73
CA GLU A 202 -7.18 -25.45 -4.35
C GLU A 202 -8.28 -25.23 -3.31
N LEU A 203 -9.14 -24.23 -3.48
CA LEU A 203 -10.29 -23.96 -2.60
C LEU A 203 -11.32 -25.09 -2.62
N SER A 204 -11.42 -25.83 -3.72
CA SER A 204 -12.25 -27.04 -3.79
C SER A 204 -11.65 -28.24 -3.06
N ALA A 205 -10.34 -28.22 -2.75
CA ALA A 205 -9.62 -29.36 -2.16
C ALA A 205 -9.16 -29.13 -0.71
N LYS A 206 -8.94 -27.88 -0.29
CA LYS A 206 -8.54 -27.49 1.07
C LYS A 206 -9.18 -26.15 1.43
N GLY A 207 -9.71 -26.04 2.65
CA GLY A 207 -10.31 -24.81 3.17
C GLY A 207 -9.36 -23.59 3.13
N PRO A 208 -9.84 -22.39 3.50
CA PRO A 208 -9.18 -21.12 3.18
C PRO A 208 -7.87 -21.01 3.96
N GLU A 209 -6.76 -21.39 3.35
CA GLU A 209 -5.41 -21.07 3.81
C GLU A 209 -4.44 -21.04 2.63
N LEU A 210 -4.41 -19.88 1.95
CA LEU A 210 -3.30 -19.51 1.10
C LEU A 210 -2.35 -18.65 1.91
N VAL A 211 -1.22 -19.23 2.26
CA VAL A 211 -0.01 -18.53 2.68
C VAL A 211 0.93 -18.65 1.48
N ASN A 212 1.66 -17.58 1.12
CA ASN A 212 2.78 -17.69 0.19
C ASN A 212 4.03 -18.06 1.03
N PRO A 213 4.36 -19.35 1.22
CA PRO A 213 5.41 -19.76 2.15
C PRO A 213 6.80 -19.28 1.71
N GLN A 214 7.03 -19.12 0.40
CA GLN A 214 8.32 -18.67 -0.13
C GLN A 214 8.57 -17.19 0.18
N LEU A 215 7.54 -16.35 0.00
CA LEU A 215 7.61 -14.94 0.40
C LEU A 215 7.70 -14.81 1.92
N ALA A 216 6.89 -15.56 2.67
CA ALA A 216 6.92 -15.53 4.14
C ALA A 216 8.28 -15.96 4.73
N GLU A 217 8.97 -16.92 4.11
CA GLU A 217 10.30 -17.38 4.54
C GLU A 217 11.42 -16.44 4.09
N ALA A 218 11.30 -15.85 2.90
CA ALA A 218 12.27 -14.88 2.42
C ALA A 218 12.22 -13.57 3.23
N LEU A 219 11.02 -13.09 3.59
CA LEU A 219 10.84 -11.91 4.43
C LEU A 219 11.53 -12.12 5.81
N LYS A 220 11.41 -13.30 6.42
CA LYS A 220 12.06 -13.59 7.71
C LYS A 220 13.59 -13.58 7.68
N SER A 221 14.20 -13.77 6.51
CA SER A 221 15.64 -14.03 6.38
C SER A 221 16.44 -12.89 5.77
N LYS A 222 15.80 -11.84 5.22
CA LYS A 222 16.50 -10.79 4.47
C LYS A 222 16.04 -9.37 4.81
N THR A 223 17.03 -8.49 5.02
CA THR A 223 16.90 -7.08 5.41
C THR A 223 16.62 -6.12 4.25
N THR A 224 16.82 -6.56 3.02
CA THR A 224 16.61 -5.85 1.76
C THR A 224 16.42 -6.88 0.66
N PHE A 225 15.73 -6.50 -0.42
CA PHE A 225 15.53 -7.33 -1.61
C PHE A 225 15.99 -6.56 -2.84
N GLU A 226 16.80 -7.20 -3.67
CA GLU A 226 17.21 -6.67 -4.97
C GLU A 226 16.09 -6.83 -6.02
N GLU A 227 16.12 -6.05 -7.09
CA GLU A 227 15.10 -6.05 -8.16
C GLU A 227 14.88 -7.45 -8.78
N GLU A 228 15.96 -8.24 -8.92
CA GLU A 228 15.91 -9.63 -9.39
C GLU A 228 15.23 -10.59 -8.41
N GLU A 229 15.31 -10.30 -7.11
CA GLU A 229 14.66 -11.09 -6.06
C GLU A 229 13.16 -10.78 -5.98
N TRP A 230 12.78 -9.52 -6.21
CA TRP A 230 11.38 -9.13 -6.39
C TRP A 230 10.75 -9.79 -7.61
N ALA A 231 11.50 -9.89 -8.72
CA ALA A 231 11.08 -10.59 -9.93
C ALA A 231 10.80 -12.08 -9.66
N THR A 232 11.51 -12.70 -8.72
CA THR A 232 11.29 -14.09 -8.28
C THR A 232 9.91 -14.28 -7.61
N PHE A 233 9.37 -13.25 -6.97
CA PHE A 233 8.00 -13.23 -6.44
C PHE A 233 6.95 -12.72 -7.44
N LYS A 234 7.36 -12.45 -8.69
CA LYS A 234 6.52 -11.84 -9.74
C LYS A 234 5.98 -10.45 -9.36
N VAL A 235 6.69 -9.74 -8.49
CA VAL A 235 6.45 -8.32 -8.22
C VAL A 235 7.38 -7.54 -9.14
N SER A 236 6.82 -6.89 -10.16
CA SER A 236 7.58 -6.02 -11.06
C SER A 236 7.26 -4.56 -10.79
N GLY A 237 8.25 -3.81 -10.32
CA GLY A 237 8.24 -2.36 -10.22
C GLY A 237 9.68 -1.88 -10.27
N HIS A 238 9.98 -0.96 -11.19
CA HIS A 238 11.28 -0.29 -11.19
C HIS A 238 11.35 0.61 -9.95
N LEU A 239 12.39 0.41 -9.15
CA LEU A 239 12.81 1.34 -8.08
C LEU A 239 13.31 2.65 -8.69
#